data_AF-A0A7K0PP80-F1
#
_entry.id   AF-A0A7K0PP80-F1
#
_cell.length_a   1.000
_cell.length_b   1.000
_cell.length_c   1.000
_cell.angle_alpha   90.00
_cell.angle_beta   90.00
_cell.angle_gamma   90.00
#
_symmetry.space_group_name_H-M   'P 1'
#
loop_
_entity.id
_entity.type
_entity.pdbx_description
1 polymer ?
#
loop_
_entity_poly.entity_id
_entity_poly.type
_entity_poly.pdbx_seq_one_letter_code
_entity_poly.pdbx_strand_id
1 'polypeptide(L)' 'MLDLTANQWNTIYNVFSFGLVSMLACTVYTLVSQSRVLPKYRNALVLSSMVTFIAGYHYWRIFNSFTEASDGYKV' A
#
# COMPACT_ATOMS: atom_id res chain seq x y z
N MET A 1 -19.58 1.60 19.82
CA MET A 1 -18.59 1.83 18.75
C MET A 1 -17.29 2.21 19.45
N LEU A 2 -16.13 1.73 19.02
CA LEU A 2 -14.85 2.14 19.61
C LEU A 2 -14.48 3.50 19.03
N ASP A 3 -14.47 4.54 19.86
CA ASP A 3 -14.07 5.87 19.44
C ASP A 3 -12.55 6.02 19.54
N LEU A 4 -11.93 6.34 18.40
CA LEU A 4 -10.50 6.65 18.33
C LEU A 4 -10.28 8.12 18.69
N THR A 5 -9.27 8.40 19.50
CA THR A 5 -8.79 9.78 19.65
C THR A 5 -8.24 10.28 18.32
N ALA A 6 -8.26 11.60 18.09
CA ALA A 6 -7.77 12.22 16.85
C ALA A 6 -6.34 11.78 16.49
N ASN A 7 -5.46 11.63 17.48
CA ASN A 7 -4.09 11.17 17.25
C ASN A 7 -4.03 9.69 16.83
N GLN A 8 -4.87 8.82 17.41
CA GLN A 8 -4.93 7.41 17.03
C GLN A 8 -5.45 7.25 15.60
N TRP A 9 -6.50 8.00 15.23
CA TRP A 9 -7.04 7.99 13.88
C TRP A 9 -6.00 8.46 12.85
N ASN A 10 -5.36 9.61 13.09
CA ASN A 10 -4.33 10.16 12.20
C ASN A 10 -3.14 9.20 12.04
N THR A 11 -2.75 8.52 13.11
CA THR A 11 -1.68 7.53 13.06
C THR A 11 -2.03 6.38 12.11
N ILE A 12 -3.23 5.80 12.26
CA ILE A 12 -3.69 4.69 11.42
C ILE A 12 -3.83 5.13 9.96
N TYR A 13 -4.41 6.31 9.72
CA TYR A 13 -4.52 6.92 8.39
C TYR A 13 -3.16 7.04 7.70
N ASN A 14 -2.17 7.60 8.41
CA ASN A 14 -0.82 7.79 7.89
C ASN A 14 -0.10 6.45 7.61
N VAL A 15 -0.31 5.44 8.44
CA VAL A 15 0.26 4.09 8.23
C VAL A 15 -0.32 3.43 6.98
N PHE A 16 -1.64 3.52 6.76
CA PHE A 16 -2.26 2.98 5.55
C PHE A 16 -1.82 3.73 4.28
N SER A 17 -1.72 5.06 4.35
CA SER A 17 -1.19 5.89 3.26
C SER A 17 0.27 5.52 2.93
N PHE A 18 1.11 5.38 3.96
CA PHE A 18 2.50 4.96 3.80
C PHE A 18 2.62 3.56 3.19
N GLY A 19 1.82 2.60 3.67
CA GLY A 19 1.77 1.24 3.13
C GLY A 19 1.37 1.21 1.65
N LEU A 20 0.34 1.99 1.27
CA LEU A 20 -0.11 2.11 -0.11
C LEU A 20 1.02 2.60 -1.03
N VAL A 21 1.64 3.74 -0.69
CA VAL A 21 2.70 4.33 -1.51
C VAL A 21 3.92 3.41 -1.58
N SER A 22 4.27 2.74 -0.48
CA SER A 22 5.41 1.81 -0.44
C SER A 22 5.21 0.61 -1.38
N MET A 23 4.01 0.04 -1.45
CA MET A 23 3.70 -1.10 -2.33
C MET A 23 3.71 -0.70 -3.81
N LEU A 24 3.18 0.49 -4.14
CA LEU A 24 3.21 1.02 -5.51
C LEU A 24 4.63 1.35 -5.95
N ALA A 25 5.42 2.01 -5.10
CA ALA A 25 6.82 2.32 -5.39
C ALA A 25 7.66 1.05 -5.57
N CYS A 26 7.45 0.03 -4.72
CA CYS A 26 8.11 -1.26 -4.86
C CYS A 26 7.78 -1.93 -6.20
N THR A 27 6.50 -1.95 -6.58
CA THR A 27 6.03 -2.48 -7.88
C THR A 27 6.78 -1.86 -9.05
N VAL A 28 6.83 -0.53 -9.09
CA VAL A 28 7.51 0.21 -10.18
C VAL A 28 9.01 -0.11 -10.17
N TYR A 29 9.63 -0.12 -9.00
CA TYR A 29 11.05 -0.41 -8.86
C TYR A 29 11.41 -1.82 -9.34
N THR A 30 10.64 -2.84 -8.96
CA THR A 30 10.91 -4.23 -9.35
C THR A 30 10.69 -4.47 -10.85
N LEU A 31 9.77 -3.74 -11.50
CA LEU A 31 9.61 -3.75 -12.95
C LEU A 31 10.76 -3.05 -13.67
N VAL A 32 11.16 -1.86 -13.23
CA VAL A 32 12.25 -1.09 -13.87
C VAL A 32 13.61 -1.75 -13.66
N SER A 33 13.82 -2.43 -12.53
CA SER A 33 15.09 -3.07 -12.19
C SER A 33 15.34 -4.43 -12.86
N GLN A 34 14.40 -4.93 -13.69
CA GLN A 34 14.54 -6.23 -14.37
C GLN A 34 15.83 -6.38 -15.19
N SER A 35 16.29 -5.30 -15.84
CA SER A 35 17.51 -5.31 -16.64
C SER A 35 18.79 -5.43 -15.80
N ARG A 36 18.73 -5.11 -14.51
CA ARG A 36 19.86 -5.11 -13.58
C ARG A 36 20.15 -6.48 -12.97
N VAL A 37 19.28 -7.48 -13.19
CA VAL A 37 19.48 -8.85 -12.70
C VAL A 37 19.73 -9.84 -13.84
N LEU A 38 20.41 -10.94 -13.51
CA LEU A 38 20.67 -12.05 -14.42
C LEU A 38 19.34 -12.55 -15.03
N PRO A 39 19.30 -12.89 -16.33
CA PRO A 39 18.07 -13.32 -17.02
C PRO A 39 17.29 -14.42 -16.30
N LYS A 40 17.99 -15.37 -15.67
CA LYS A 40 17.39 -16.47 -14.89
C LYS A 40 16.53 -16.03 -13.69
N TYR A 41 16.74 -14.82 -13.16
CA TYR A 41 16.02 -14.32 -11.97
C TYR A 41 14.96 -13.26 -12.30
N ARG A 42 14.83 -12.84 -13.57
CA ARG A 42 13.88 -11.78 -13.97
C ARG A 42 12.44 -12.14 -13.68
N ASN A 43 12.07 -13.42 -13.81
CA ASN A 43 10.72 -13.89 -13.49
C ASN A 43 10.37 -13.69 -12.01
N ALA A 44 11.35 -13.81 -11.10
CA ALA A 44 11.12 -13.54 -9.68
C ALA A 44 10.80 -12.05 -9.43
N LEU A 45 11.44 -11.13 -10.17
CA LEU A 45 11.11 -9.70 -10.08
C LEU A 45 9.72 -9.38 -10.65
N VAL A 46 9.32 -10.01 -11.76
CA VAL A 46 7.95 -9.85 -12.30
C VAL A 46 6.92 -10.34 -11.30
N LEU A 47 7.15 -11.52 -10.71
CA LEU A 47 6.28 -12.08 -9.68
C LEU A 47 6.19 -11.14 -8.47
N SER A 48 7.32 -10.63 -7.98
CA SER A 48 7.34 -9.67 -6.87
C SER A 48 6.54 -8.40 -7.21
N SER A 49 6.69 -7.88 -8.42
CA SER A 49 5.96 -6.70 -8.91
C SER A 49 4.45 -6.94 -8.91
N MET A 50 4.02 -8.12 -9.37
CA MET A 50 2.61 -8.51 -9.38
C MET A 50 2.04 -8.59 -7.96
N VAL A 51 2.78 -9.19 -7.02
CA VAL A 51 2.36 -9.29 -5.62
C VAL A 51 2.24 -7.91 -4.97
N THR A 52 3.24 -7.04 -5.16
CA THR A 52 3.21 -5.69 -4.59
C THR A 52 2.10 -4.82 -5.22
N PHE A 53 1.77 -5.04 -6.49
CA PHE A 53 0.65 -4.36 -7.14
C PHE A 53 -0.69 -4.77 -6.53
N ILE A 54 -0.91 -6.08 -6.35
CA ILE A 54 -2.11 -6.61 -5.69
C ILE A 54 -2.21 -6.05 -4.26
N ALA A 55 -1.10 -6.05 -3.51
CA ALA A 55 -1.05 -5.48 -2.17
C ALA A 55 -1.39 -3.98 -2.18
N GLY A 56 -0.86 -3.20 -3.13
CA GLY A 56 -1.20 -1.79 -3.31
C GLY A 56 -2.71 -1.57 -3.50
N TYR A 57 -3.37 -2.35 -4.35
CA TYR A 57 -4.82 -2.30 -4.51
C TYR A 57 -5.57 -2.59 -3.20
N HIS A 58 -5.11 -3.58 -2.43
CA HIS A 58 -5.74 -3.91 -1.15
C HIS A 58 -5.55 -2.81 -0.11
N TYR A 59 -4.36 -2.19 -0.04
CA TYR A 59 -4.12 -1.02 0.82
C TYR A 59 -5.02 0.16 0.44
N TRP A 60 -5.26 0.39 -0.85
CA TRP A 60 -6.17 1.44 -1.31
C TRP A 60 -7.61 1.18 -0.84
N ARG A 61 -8.08 -0.07 -0.95
CA ARG A 61 -9.41 -0.44 -0.45
C ARG A 61 -9.53 -0.33 1.07
N ILE A 62 -8.52 -0.77 1.81
CA ILE A 62 -8.49 -0.64 3.28
C ILE A 62 -8.52 0.84 3.67
N PHE A 63 -7.75 1.69 2.99
CA PHE A 63 -7.71 3.11 3.24
C PHE A 63 -9.06 3.80 2.99
N ASN A 64 -9.72 3.51 1.87
CA ASN A 64 -11.06 4.03 1.57
C ASN A 64 -12.08 3.53 2.60
N SER A 65 -12.09 2.21 2.88
CA SER A 65 -13.00 1.62 3.87
C SER A 65 -12.80 2.20 5.27
N PHE A 66 -11.56 2.44 5.68
CA PHE A 66 -11.26 3.07 6.97
C PHE A 66 -11.76 4.52 7.01
N THR A 67 -11.56 5.28 5.93
CA THR A 67 -12.03 6.67 5.82
C THR A 67 -13.55 6.77 5.79
N GLU A 68 -14.23 5.86 5.08
CA GLU A 68 -15.69 5.80 5.01
C GLU A 68 -16.32 5.33 6.33
N ALA A 69 -15.70 4.37 7.02
CA ALA A 69 -16.17 3.88 8.32
C ALA A 69 -15.94 4.89 9.46
N SER A 70 -14.96 5.77 9.31
CA SER A 70 -14.72 6.89 10.23
C SER A 70 -15.49 8.12 9.77
N ASP A 71 -16.83 8.03 9.86
CA ASP A 71 -17.85 9.10 9.69
C ASP A 71 -17.20 10.46 9.36
N GLY A 72 -16.81 10.64 8.08
CA GLY A 72 -15.73 11.51 7.63
C GLY A 72 -15.46 12.72 8.52
N TYR A 73 -14.47 12.61 9.43
CA TYR A 73 -14.04 13.66 10.34
C TYR A 73 -15.18 14.58 10.81
N LYS A 74 -16.14 14.05 11.57
CA LYS A 74 -16.95 14.90 12.45
C LYS A 74 -16.07 15.38 13.62
N VAL A 75 -15.31 16.44 13.37
CA VAL A 75 -15.14 17.50 14.39
C VAL A 75 -16.43 18.29 14.52
#